data_AF-A0A942H863-F1
#
_entry.id   AF-A0A942H863-F1
#
_cell.length_a   1.000
_cell.length_b   1.000
_cell.length_c   1.000
_cell.angle_alpha   90.00
_cell.angle_beta   90.00
_cell.angle_gamma   90.00
#
_symmetry.space_group_name_H-M   'P 1'
#
loop_
_entity.id
_entity.type
_entity.pdbx_description
1 polymer ?
#
loop_
_entity_poly.entity_id
_entity_poly.type
_entity_poly.pdbx_seq_one_letter_code
_entity_poly.pdbx_strand_id
1 'polypeptide(L)' 'MLLMRYYGEVRYGVADRTLVESALARPQQAAAYENADLIRQAATLCFGLIKNHPWIGGNKRTATVIM' A
#
# COMPACT_ATOMS: atom_id res chain seq x y z
N MET A 1 -1.31 6.36 -11.92
CA MET A 1 -0.94 7.65 -12.56
C MET A 1 -2.18 8.47 -12.96
N LEU A 2 -3.15 7.87 -13.66
CA LEU A 2 -4.41 8.56 -14.05
C LEU A 2 -5.24 9.07 -12.86
N LEU A 3 -5.41 8.24 -11.83
CA LEU A 3 -6.18 8.59 -10.61
C LEU A 3 -5.63 9.83 -9.90
N MET A 4 -4.31 9.91 -9.73
CA MET A 4 -3.68 11.04 -9.03
C MET A 4 -3.77 12.33 -9.84
N ARG A 5 -3.68 12.25 -11.18
CA ARG A 5 -3.96 13.39 -12.05
C ARG A 5 -5.42 13.87 -11.93
N TYR A 6 -6.38 12.95 -11.84
CA TYR A 6 -7.79 13.28 -11.67
C TYR A 6 -8.05 14.07 -10.37
N TYR A 7 -7.36 13.74 -9.28
CA TYR A 7 -7.46 14.47 -8.01
C TYR A 7 -6.57 15.72 -7.91
N GLY A 8 -5.93 16.15 -9.01
CA GLY A 8 -5.09 17.35 -9.04
C GLY A 8 -3.72 17.18 -8.37
N GLU A 9 -3.26 15.94 -8.14
CA GLU A 9 -1.96 15.71 -7.54
C GLU A 9 -0.84 16.03 -8.52
N VAL A 10 0.10 16.88 -8.10
CA VAL A 10 1.23 17.30 -8.95
C VAL A 10 2.45 16.38 -8.77
N ARG A 11 2.58 15.74 -7.60
CA ARG A 11 3.66 14.80 -7.28
C ARG A 11 3.09 13.39 -7.15
N TYR A 12 3.37 12.54 -8.12
CA TYR A 12 2.87 11.16 -8.19
C TYR A 12 3.91 10.26 -8.86
N GLY A 13 3.79 8.95 -8.62
CA GLY A 13 4.75 7.95 -9.08
C GLY A 13 5.28 7.15 -7.90
N VAL A 14 5.88 5.99 -8.20
CA VAL A 14 6.56 5.17 -7.20
C VAL A 14 7.88 5.85 -6.86
N ALA A 15 8.08 6.16 -5.59
CA ALA A 15 9.35 6.68 -5.08
C ALA A 15 10.33 5.53 -4.85
N ASP A 16 9.85 4.46 -4.23
CA ASP A 16 10.61 3.25 -3.98
C ASP A 16 9.71 2.03 -4.11
N ARG A 17 10.06 1.13 -5.02
CA ARG A 17 9.31 -0.10 -5.29
C ARG A 17 9.49 -1.13 -4.18
N THR A 18 10.65 -1.15 -3.53
CA THR A 18 10.94 -2.11 -2.45
C THR A 18 10.00 -1.90 -1.25
N LEU A 19 9.55 -0.66 -1.04
CA LEU A 19 8.56 -0.32 -0.02
C LEU A 19 7.15 -0.84 -0.33
N VAL A 20 6.79 -0.96 -1.61
CA VAL A 20 5.54 -1.63 -2.04
C VAL A 20 5.67 -3.13 -1.85
N GLU A 21 6.78 -3.72 -2.30
CA GLU A 21 7.06 -5.16 -2.18
C GLU A 21 7.07 -5.61 -0.72
N SER A 22 7.69 -4.81 0.17
CA SER A 22 7.65 -5.02 1.62
C SER A 22 6.23 -5.02 2.17
N ALA A 23 5.37 -4.10 1.72
CA ALA A 23 3.97 -4.07 2.17
C ALA A 23 3.17 -5.29 1.67
N LEU A 24 3.46 -5.79 0.47
CA LEU A 24 2.84 -7.00 -0.12
C LEU A 24 3.29 -8.29 0.57
N ALA A 25 4.53 -8.36 1.06
CA ALA A 25 5.04 -9.53 1.76
C ALA A 25 4.42 -9.72 3.17
N ARG A 26 4.06 -8.62 3.85
CA ARG A 26 3.50 -8.65 5.22
C ARG A 26 2.22 -9.50 5.37
N PRO A 27 1.18 -9.40 4.52
CA PRO A 27 0.01 -10.27 4.64
C PRO A 27 0.34 -11.75 4.44
N GLN A 28 1.28 -12.07 3.53
CA GLN A 28 1.73 -13.45 3.32
C GLN A 28 2.44 -14.00 4.57
N GLN A 29 3.28 -13.17 5.19
CA GLN A 29 3.93 -13.51 6.46
C GLN A 29 2.89 -13.72 7.58
N ALA A 30 1.91 -12.83 7.70
CA ALA A 30 0.85 -12.94 8.71
C ALA A 30 -0.01 -14.20 8.49
N ALA A 31 -0.29 -14.57 7.23
CA ALA A 31 -1.01 -15.78 6.91
C ALA A 31 -0.21 -17.03 7.32
N ALA A 32 1.08 -17.09 6.97
CA ALA A 32 1.93 -18.25 7.20
C ALA A 32 2.31 -18.45 8.67
N TYR A 33 2.53 -17.37 9.41
CA TYR A 33 3.12 -17.43 10.76
C TYR A 33 2.18 -16.98 11.88
N GLU A 34 1.12 -16.21 11.60
CA GLU A 34 0.19 -15.70 12.61
C GLU A 34 -1.23 -16.27 12.48
N ASN A 35 -1.47 -17.19 11.53
CA ASN A 35 -2.83 -17.66 11.18
C ASN A 35 -3.80 -16.51 10.91
N ALA A 36 -3.31 -15.42 10.30
CA ALA A 36 -4.14 -14.25 10.02
C ALA A 36 -5.24 -14.56 9.01
N ASP A 37 -6.49 -14.23 9.36
CA ASP A 37 -7.62 -14.29 8.45
C ASP A 37 -7.52 -13.24 7.32
N LEU A 38 -8.42 -13.32 6.35
CA LEU A 38 -8.41 -12.41 5.19
C LEU A 38 -8.55 -10.93 5.59
N ILE A 39 -9.34 -10.64 6.64
CA ILE A 39 -9.56 -9.28 7.12
C ILE A 39 -8.27 -8.72 7.72
N ARG A 40 -7.57 -9.51 8.55
CA ARG A 40 -6.28 -9.13 9.13
C ARG A 40 -5.20 -8.99 8.06
N GLN A 41 -5.17 -9.85 7.05
CA GLN A 41 -4.25 -9.71 5.91
C GLN A 41 -4.50 -8.41 5.14
N ALA A 42 -5.77 -8.09 4.83
CA ALA A 42 -6.13 -6.85 4.14
C ALA A 42 -5.76 -5.60 4.98
N ALA A 43 -6.04 -5.62 6.28
CA ALA A 43 -5.67 -4.54 7.19
C ALA A 43 -4.14 -4.34 7.26
N THR A 44 -3.37 -5.42 7.35
CA THR A 44 -1.90 -5.39 7.34
C THR A 44 -1.36 -4.81 6.03
N LEU A 45 -1.92 -5.20 4.89
CA LEU A 45 -1.53 -4.67 3.59
C LEU A 45 -1.83 -3.17 3.48
N CYS A 46 -3.07 -2.76 3.80
CA CYS A 46 -3.49 -1.37 3.78
C CYS A 46 -2.61 -0.49 4.68
N PHE A 47 -2.39 -0.94 5.92
CA PHE A 47 -1.50 -0.26 6.86
C PHE A 47 -0.07 -0.15 6.31
N GLY A 48 0.47 -1.23 5.74
CA GLY A 48 1.81 -1.26 5.19
C GLY A 48 1.99 -0.26 4.05
N LEU A 49 1.04 -0.18 3.11
CA LEU A 49 1.08 0.74 1.98
C LEU A 49 0.97 2.20 2.42
N ILE A 50 0.13 2.50 3.42
CA ILE A 50 0.00 3.85 3.98
C ILE A 50 1.27 4.25 4.73
N LYS A 51 1.81 3.35 5.55
CA LYS A 51 2.90 3.64 6.49
C LYS A 51 4.28 3.67 5.84
N ASN A 52 4.51 2.84 4.81
CA ASN A 52 5.80 2.79 4.13
C ASN A 52 6.05 4.03 3.24
N HIS A 53 5.00 4.80 2.90
CA HIS A 53 5.09 5.95 1.99
C HIS A 53 5.78 5.65 0.64
N PRO A 54 5.39 4.58 -0.09
CA PRO A 54 6.14 4.15 -1.27
C PRO A 54 5.97 5.06 -2.50
N TRP A 55 5.02 6.00 -2.48
CA TRP A 55 4.78 6.94 -3.57
C TRP A 55 5.27 8.36 -3.23
N ILE A 56 5.64 9.10 -4.27
CA ILE A 56 6.09 10.50 -4.16
C ILE A 56 5.00 11.41 -3.56
N GLY A 57 3.73 11.08 -3.82
CA GLY A 57 2.57 11.77 -3.27
C GLY A 57 1.31 10.92 -3.38
N GLY A 58 0.26 11.31 -2.67
CA GLY A 58 -1.02 10.58 -2.68
C GLY A 58 -1.00 9.24 -1.95
N ASN A 59 -0.02 8.94 -1.09
CA ASN A 59 0.15 7.62 -0.44
C ASN A 59 -1.15 7.04 0.17
N LYS A 60 -1.84 7.84 0.97
CA LYS A 60 -3.12 7.43 1.59
C LYS A 60 -4.19 7.15 0.54
N ARG A 61 -4.36 8.04 -0.44
CA ARG A 61 -5.35 7.87 -1.52
C ARG A 61 -5.06 6.64 -2.36
N THR A 62 -3.80 6.41 -2.73
CA THR A 62 -3.43 5.23 -3.54
C THR A 62 -3.72 3.96 -2.76
N ALA A 63 -3.28 3.88 -1.50
CA ALA A 63 -3.51 2.72 -0.66
C ALA A 63 -5.01 2.45 -0.44
N THR A 64 -5.83 3.49 -0.21
CA THR A 64 -7.27 3.33 -0.05
C THR A 64 -8.00 2.91 -1.32
N VAL A 65 -7.50 3.26 -2.52
CA VAL A 65 -8.18 2.88 -3.78
C VAL A 65 -7.82 1.47 -4.24
N ILE A 66 -6.65 0.95 -3.87
CA ILE A 66 -6.24 -0.41 -4.26
C ILE A 66 -6.64 -1.50 -3.25
N MET A 67 -7.17 -1.09 -2.10
CA MET A 67 -7.71 -1.96 -1.05
C MET A 67 -9.23 -2.02 -1.16
#